data_AF-A0A946H780-F1
#
_entry.id   AF-A0A946H780-F1
#
_cell.length_a   1.000
_cell.length_b   1.000
_cell.length_c   1.000
_cell.angle_alpha   90.00
_cell.angle_beta   90.00
_cell.angle_gamma   90.00
#
_symmetry.space_group_name_H-M   'P 1'
#
loop_
_entity.id
_entity.type
_entity.pdbx_description
1 polymer ?
#
loop_
_entity_poly.entity_id
_entity_poly.type
_entity_poly.pdbx_seq_one_letter_code
_entity_poly.pdbx_strand_id
1 'polypeptide(L)' 'MIRFEKFTLDNGLRILVHKDQSTPIVAFNLLYDVGARDEMENQTG' A
#
# COMPACT_ATOMS: atom_id res chain seq x y z
N MET A 1 7.92 -2.43 18.96
CA MET A 1 6.71 -2.02 18.23
C MET A 1 7.07 -0.84 17.35
N ILE A 2 6.79 -0.90 16.04
CA ILE A 2 7.13 0.17 15.09
C ILE A 2 6.06 1.27 15.17
N ARG A 3 6.45 2.54 15.25
CA ARG A 3 5.51 3.67 15.22
C ARG A 3 5.17 4.03 13.78
N PHE A 4 3.90 4.09 13.43
CA PHE A 4 3.44 4.55 12.13
C PHE A 4 2.16 5.38 12.29
N GLU A 5 1.93 6.28 11.35
CA GLU A 5 0.68 7.03 11.22
C GLU A 5 -0.23 6.33 10.22
N LYS A 6 -1.54 6.32 10.50
CA LYS A 6 -2.55 5.74 9.62
C LYS A 6 -3.66 6.76 9.42
N PHE A 7 -3.96 7.04 8.15
CA PHE A 7 -5.07 7.92 7.77
C PHE A 7 -5.66 7.49 6.43
N THR A 8 -6.78 8.09 6.06
CA THR A 8 -7.47 7.86 4.79
C THR A 8 -7.72 9.20 4.13
N LEU A 9 -7.41 9.29 2.83
CA LEU A 9 -7.63 10.48 2.03
C LEU A 9 -9.11 10.60 1.63
N ASP A 10 -9.52 11.77 1.16
CA ASP A 10 -10.91 12.03 0.73
C ASP A 10 -11.36 11.12 -0.43
N ASN A 11 -10.41 10.65 -1.24
CA ASN A 11 -10.67 9.69 -2.32
C ASN A 11 -10.74 8.23 -1.85
N GLY A 12 -10.67 7.97 -0.53
CA GLY A 12 -10.73 6.64 0.05
C GLY A 12 -9.40 5.89 0.13
N LEU A 13 -8.29 6.46 -0.37
CA LEU A 13 -6.99 5.81 -0.31
C LEU A 13 -6.47 5.74 1.14
N ARG A 14 -6.16 4.52 1.59
CA ARG A 14 -5.60 4.25 2.91
C ARG A 14 -4.08 4.42 2.88
N ILE A 15 -3.55 5.23 3.78
CA ILE A 15 -2.12 5.52 3.87
C ILE A 15 -1.58 5.05 5.22
N LEU A 16 -0.42 4.39 5.18
CA LEU A 16 0.39 4.06 6.34
C LEU A 16 1.78 4.67 6.15
N VAL A 17 2.24 5.49 7.11
CA VAL A 17 3.54 6.16 7.04
C VAL A 17 4.38 5.80 8.27
N HIS A 18 5.55 5.25 8.03
CA HIS A 18 6.60 5.11 9.03
C HIS A 18 7.76 6.04 8.67
N LYS A 19 8.04 7.02 9.53
CA LYS A 19 9.18 7.94 9.38
C LYS A 19 10.35 7.46 10.21
N ASP A 20 11.48 7.22 9.56
CA ASP A 20 12.78 6.93 10.17
C ASP A 20 13.82 7.91 9.61
N GLN A 21 14.70 8.41 10.47
CA GLN A 21 15.78 9.34 10.11
C GLN A 21 17.16 8.68 10.18
N SER A 22 17.23 7.37 10.42
CA SER A 22 18.48 6.61 10.51
C SER A 22 19.26 6.58 9.19
N THR A 23 18.57 6.64 8.04
CA THR A 23 19.16 6.60 6.70
C THR A 23 18.40 7.50 5.72
N PRO A 24 19.04 8.02 4.66
CA PRO A 24 18.41 8.84 3.63
C PRO A 24 17.69 7.99 2.56
N ILE A 25 17.02 6.91 2.96
CA ILE A 25 16.33 5.97 2.06
C ILE A 25 14.82 6.21 2.14
N VAL A 26 14.14 6.11 0.99
CA VAL A 26 12.68 6.08 0.89
C VAL A 26 12.25 4.77 0.26
N ALA A 27 11.34 4.06 0.93
CA ALA A 27 10.65 2.89 0.38
C ALA A 27 9.16 3.20 0.23
N PHE A 28 8.59 2.84 -0.91
CA PHE A 28 7.18 3.09 -1.23
C PHE A 28 6.54 1.83 -1.81
N ASN A 29 5.29 1.58 -1.43
CA ASN A 29 4.47 0.52 -1.99
C ASN A 29 3.07 1.08 -2.29
N LEU A 30 2.55 0.72 -3.46
CA LEU A 30 1.16 0.95 -3.83
C LEU A 30 0.52 -0.42 -4.05
N LEU A 31 -0.52 -0.71 -3.27
CA LEU A 31 -1.23 -1.97 -3.35
C LEU A 31 -2.68 -1.73 -3.68
N TYR A 32 -3.21 -2.58 -4.54
CA TYR A 32 -4.64 -2.71 -4.80
C TYR A 32 -5.13 -4.00 -4.15
N ASP A 33 -6.37 -3.99 -3.68
CA ASP A 33 -7.03 -5.19 -3.15
C ASP A 33 -7.61 -6.01 -4.31
N VAL A 34 -6.72 -6.42 -5.22
CA VAL A 34 -7.03 -7.23 -6.41
C VAL A 34 -5.79 -8.06 -6.78
N GLY A 35 -6.01 -9.26 -7.32
CA GLY A 35 -4.96 -10.08 -7.89
C GLY A 35 -5.51 -11.20 -8.75
N ALA A 36 -4.70 -12.23 -9.03
CA ALA A 36 -5.06 -13.33 -9.93
C ALA A 36 -6.36 -14.08 -9.55
N ARG A 37 -6.76 -14.05 -8.27
CA ARG A 37 -8.02 -14.63 -7.80
C ARG A 37 -9.25 -13.92 -8.40
N ASP A 38 -9.11 -12.66 -8.76
CA ASP A 38 -10.21 -11.80 -9.23
C ASP A 38 -10.28 -11.77 -10.77
N GLU A 39 -9.48 -12.60 -11.46
CA GLU A 39 -9.50 -12.78 -12.91
C GLU A 39 -10.77 -13.47 -13.39
N MET A 40 -11.13 -13.22 -14.65
CA MET A 40 -12.18 -13.99 -15.32
C MET A 40 -11.58 -15.28 -15.88
N GLU A 41 -12.35 -16.37 -15.87
CA GLU A 41 -11.88 -17.68 -16.34
C GLU A 41 -11.36 -17.67 -17.79
N ASN A 42 -11.88 -16.78 -18.62
CA ASN A 42 -11.45 -16.60 -20.01
C ASN A 42 -10.38 -15.49 -20.22
N GLN A 43 -9.87 -14.87 -19.15
CA GLN A 43 -8.90 -13.78 -19.18
C GLN A 43 -7.90 -13.92 -18.01
N THR A 44 -6.99 -14.87 -18.14
CA THR A 44 -5.96 -15.17 -17.13
C THR A 44 -4.60 -14.55 -17.49
N GLY A 45 -3.83 -14.05 -16.52
CA GLY A 45 -2.48 -13.52 -16.77
C GLY A 45 -1.86 -12.72 -15.63
#